data_AF-A0A0W0UKM0-F1
#
_entry.id   AF-A0A0W0UKM0-F1
#
_cell.length_a   1.000
_cell.length_b   1.000
_cell.length_c   1.000
_cell.angle_alpha   90.00
_cell.angle_beta   90.00
_cell.angle_gamma   90.00
#
_symmetry.space_group_name_H-M   'P 1'
#
loop_
_entity.id
_entity.type
_entity.pdbx_description
1 polymer ?
#
loop_
_entity_poly.entity_id
_entity_poly.type
_entity_poly.pdbx_seq_one_letter_code
_entity_poly.pdbx_strand_id
1 'polypeptide(L)'
;MNTTIAMDEVHEDNYEKPGMQLARVREKKGYSQEYVAGKLHLRVRVIELLEEDNYQQMPEPVFIKGYLRAYAKLLGIPAEPLLATFNSLHTTERKPEKALWQSKRESNKGERAVRWLTGIIAIAALVAVGIWWQKNRDIQQVVTSKSSQNEALAKQTDPDLRLTDLSKMQAMFSSNSSTGQLTPLEKQGG
;
A
#
# COMPACT_ATOMS: atom_id res chain seq x y z
N MET A 1 -22.51 68.75 3.20
CA MET A 1 -21.74 67.60 2.68
C MET A 1 -21.16 66.90 3.88
N ASN A 2 -21.88 65.91 4.40
CA ASN A 2 -21.63 65.30 5.69
C ASN A 2 -21.46 63.83 5.36
N THR A 3 -20.21 63.39 5.41
CA THR A 3 -19.76 62.05 5.03
C THR A 3 -20.47 61.00 5.87
N THR A 4 -21.39 60.26 5.24
CA THR A 4 -21.87 58.96 5.71
C THR A 4 -20.70 58.00 5.71
N ILE A 5 -20.04 57.85 6.86
CA ILE A 5 -19.21 56.67 7.13
C ILE A 5 -20.20 55.57 7.49
N ALA A 6 -20.54 54.77 6.47
CA ALA A 6 -21.03 53.42 6.70
C ALA A 6 -19.90 52.69 7.43
N MET A 7 -20.00 52.67 8.76
CA MET A 7 -19.18 51.83 9.61
C MET A 7 -19.62 50.41 9.28
N ASP A 8 -18.80 49.79 8.44
CA ASP A 8 -18.66 48.35 8.23
C ASP A 8 -19.18 47.60 9.46
N GLU A 9 -20.31 46.90 9.29
CA GLU A 9 -20.82 45.98 10.29
C GLU A 9 -19.76 44.89 10.44
N VAL A 10 -18.88 45.08 11.42
CA VAL A 10 -18.03 44.02 11.93
C VAL A 10 -19.00 43.01 12.53
N HIS A 11 -19.43 42.04 11.73
CA HIS A 11 -19.96 40.78 12.23
C HIS A 11 -18.83 40.13 13.02
N GLU A 12 -18.71 40.50 14.30
CA GLU A 12 -18.14 39.62 15.32
C GLU A 12 -18.98 38.35 15.25
N ASP A 13 -18.51 37.39 14.45
CA ASP A 13 -18.93 36.00 14.54
C ASP A 13 -18.62 35.57 15.97
N ASN A 14 -19.58 35.80 16.87
CA ASN A 14 -19.62 35.24 18.21
C ASN A 14 -19.71 33.73 18.03
N TYR A 15 -18.57 33.08 17.79
CA TYR A 15 -18.43 31.64 17.79
C TYR A 15 -18.74 31.18 19.21
N GLU A 16 -20.01 30.94 19.46
CA GLU A 16 -20.51 30.42 20.71
C GLU A 16 -19.75 29.12 21.01
N LYS A 17 -19.18 29.04 22.21
CA LYS A 17 -18.42 27.87 22.62
C LYS A 17 -19.34 26.64 22.65
N PRO A 18 -18.82 25.42 22.35
CA PRO A 18 -19.64 24.23 22.25
C PRO A 18 -20.47 23.94 23.51
N GLY A 19 -19.88 24.15 24.71
CA GLY A 19 -20.55 23.95 25.99
C GLY A 19 -21.74 24.87 26.19
N MET A 20 -21.52 26.17 25.99
CA MET A 20 -22.58 27.18 26.07
C MET A 20 -23.75 26.88 25.13
N GLN A 21 -23.47 26.47 23.89
CA GLN A 21 -24.48 26.11 22.93
C GLN A 21 -25.32 24.90 23.41
N LEU A 22 -24.67 23.87 23.97
CA LEU A 22 -25.35 22.69 24.53
C LEU A 22 -26.23 23.07 25.72
N ALA A 23 -25.71 23.87 26.66
CA ALA A 23 -26.44 24.36 27.83
C ALA A 23 -27.72 25.12 27.43
N ARG A 24 -27.59 26.07 26.49
CA ARG A 24 -28.71 26.84 25.96
C ARG A 24 -29.80 25.95 25.37
N VAL A 25 -29.42 24.94 24.60
CA VAL A 25 -30.39 24.01 23.98
C VAL A 25 -31.03 23.10 25.03
N ARG A 26 -30.26 22.62 26.02
CA ARG A 26 -30.77 21.85 27.16
C ARG A 26 -31.85 22.63 27.91
N GLU A 27 -31.56 23.88 28.25
CA GLU A 27 -32.46 24.77 28.98
C GLU A 27 -33.73 25.08 28.19
N LYS A 28 -33.60 25.33 26.88
CA LYS A 28 -34.76 25.50 25.98
C LYS A 28 -35.68 24.27 25.95
N LYS A 29 -35.13 23.07 26.18
CA LYS A 29 -35.91 21.83 26.30
C LYS A 29 -36.42 21.55 27.71
N GLY A 30 -36.06 22.35 28.70
CA GLY A 30 -36.43 22.15 30.10
C GLY A 30 -35.75 20.93 30.74
N TYR A 31 -34.61 20.48 30.21
CA TYR A 31 -33.88 19.34 30.78
C TYR A 31 -32.95 19.81 31.89
N SER A 32 -32.91 19.09 33.01
CA SER A 32 -31.91 19.30 34.05
C SER A 32 -30.58 18.64 33.65
N GLN A 33 -29.48 19.07 34.26
CA GLN A 33 -28.17 18.45 34.03
C GLN A 33 -28.16 16.99 34.50
N GLU A 34 -28.86 16.66 35.59
CA GLU A 34 -29.03 15.30 36.11
C GLU A 34 -29.79 14.41 35.13
N TYR A 35 -30.84 14.94 34.49
CA TYR A 35 -31.59 14.21 33.47
C TYR A 35 -30.69 13.82 32.29
N VAL A 36 -29.91 14.79 31.78
CA VAL A 36 -28.96 14.55 30.68
C VAL A 36 -27.89 13.55 31.11
N ALA A 37 -27.30 13.74 32.30
CA ALA A 37 -26.30 12.85 32.87
C ALA A 37 -26.81 11.40 32.95
N GLY A 38 -28.04 11.23 33.45
CA GLY A 38 -28.71 9.93 33.52
C GLY A 38 -28.96 9.29 32.15
N LYS A 39 -29.40 10.07 31.15
CA LYS A 39 -29.61 9.57 29.78
C LYS A 39 -28.32 9.16 29.08
N LEU A 40 -27.23 9.87 29.35
CA LEU A 40 -25.92 9.61 28.75
C LEU A 40 -25.08 8.60 29.55
N HIS A 41 -25.55 8.16 30.72
CA HIS A 41 -24.80 7.33 31.68
C HIS A 41 -23.47 7.98 32.08
N LEU A 42 -23.49 9.29 32.30
CA LEU A 42 -22.35 10.09 32.73
C LEU A 42 -22.59 10.63 34.14
N ARG A 43 -21.51 11.02 34.83
CA ARG A 43 -21.64 11.77 36.09
C ARG A 43 -22.11 13.19 35.78
N VAL A 44 -22.90 13.78 36.68
CA VAL A 44 -23.39 15.18 36.55
C VAL A 44 -22.23 16.15 36.35
N ARG A 45 -21.14 15.97 37.09
CA ARG A 45 -19.90 16.75 36.94
C ARG A 45 -19.34 16.77 35.51
N VAL A 46 -19.52 15.69 34.74
CA VAL A 46 -19.07 15.66 33.33
C VAL A 46 -19.93 16.58 32.47
N ILE A 47 -21.25 16.65 32.75
CA ILE A 47 -22.16 17.55 32.05
C ILE A 47 -21.85 19.01 32.41
N GLU A 48 -21.61 19.31 33.68
CA GLU A 48 -21.17 20.64 34.14
C GLU A 48 -19.90 21.08 33.41
N LEU A 49 -18.86 20.24 33.40
CA LEU A 49 -17.59 20.55 32.74
C LEU A 49 -17.73 20.75 31.23
N LEU A 50 -18.63 19.98 30.58
CA LEU A 50 -18.93 20.18 29.16
C LEU A 50 -19.61 21.52 28.92
N GLU A 51 -20.59 21.89 29.74
CA GLU A 51 -21.34 23.14 29.60
C GLU A 51 -20.50 24.38 29.94
N GLU A 52 -19.55 24.25 30.87
CA GLU A 52 -18.57 25.30 31.23
C GLU A 52 -17.39 25.40 30.25
N ASP A 53 -17.33 24.53 29.23
CA ASP A 53 -16.16 24.37 28.34
C ASP A 53 -14.84 24.14 29.10
N ASN A 54 -14.91 23.54 30.29
CA ASN A 54 -13.77 23.29 31.17
C ASN A 54 -13.18 21.89 30.91
N TYR A 55 -12.56 21.75 29.74
CA TYR A 55 -12.01 20.49 29.27
C TYR A 55 -10.71 20.06 29.97
N GLN A 56 -10.07 20.96 30.73
CA GLN A 56 -8.83 20.68 31.45
C GLN A 56 -9.02 19.66 32.58
N GLN A 57 -10.21 19.61 33.16
CA GLN A 57 -10.58 18.66 34.22
C GLN A 57 -11.18 17.36 33.67
N MET A 58 -11.18 17.18 32.34
CA MET A 58 -11.80 16.04 31.66
C MET A 58 -10.75 15.05 31.15
N PRO A 59 -11.17 13.81 30.78
CA PRO A 59 -10.29 12.84 30.13
C PRO A 59 -9.75 13.31 28.77
N GLU A 60 -8.99 12.45 28.10
CA GLU A 60 -8.40 12.76 26.79
C GLU A 60 -9.40 13.34 25.77
N PRO A 61 -8.98 14.24 24.86
CA PRO A 61 -9.84 14.90 23.88
C PRO A 61 -10.72 13.97 23.03
N VAL A 62 -10.29 12.72 22.84
CA VAL A 62 -11.07 11.69 22.14
C VAL A 62 -12.40 11.42 22.87
N PHE A 63 -12.36 11.33 24.21
CA PHE A 63 -13.55 11.11 25.02
C PHE A 63 -14.47 12.34 25.01
N ILE A 64 -13.90 13.55 25.12
CA ILE A 64 -14.67 14.80 25.07
C ILE A 64 -15.46 14.89 23.76
N LYS A 65 -14.84 14.59 22.62
CA LYS A 65 -15.53 14.53 21.32
C LYS A 65 -16.65 13.50 21.31
N GLY A 66 -16.47 12.37 22.01
CA GLY A 66 -17.52 11.36 22.21
C GLY A 66 -18.71 11.93 23.00
N TYR A 67 -18.43 12.62 24.11
CA TYR A 67 -19.47 13.21 24.95
C TYR A 67 -20.24 14.33 24.24
N LEU A 68 -19.54 15.23 23.52
CA LEU A 68 -20.18 16.26 22.71
C LEU A 68 -21.13 15.67 21.66
N ARG A 69 -20.74 14.58 20.98
CA ARG A 69 -21.61 13.88 20.02
C ARG A 69 -22.83 13.27 20.70
N ALA A 70 -22.63 12.58 21.82
CA ALA A 70 -23.72 11.92 22.54
C ALA A 70 -24.73 12.94 23.07
N TYR A 71 -24.24 14.06 23.59
CA TYR A 71 -25.07 15.14 24.10
C TYR A 71 -25.84 15.85 22.97
N ALA A 72 -25.17 16.22 21.88
CA ALA A 72 -25.82 16.78 20.70
C ALA A 72 -26.91 15.85 20.14
N LYS A 73 -26.65 14.54 20.10
CA LYS A 73 -27.62 13.51 19.69
C LYS A 73 -28.84 13.47 20.61
N LEU A 74 -28.64 13.51 21.93
CA LEU A 74 -29.75 13.57 22.91
C LEU A 74 -30.60 14.84 22.72
N LEU A 75 -29.96 15.96 22.43
CA LEU A 75 -30.62 17.23 22.16
C LEU A 75 -31.18 17.35 20.74
N GLY A 76 -30.91 16.39 19.85
CA GLY A 76 -31.38 16.41 18.47
C GLY A 76 -30.81 17.55 17.62
N ILE A 77 -29.60 18.00 17.93
CA ILE A 77 -28.88 19.04 17.17
C ILE A 77 -27.67 18.45 16.45
N PRO A 78 -27.19 19.06 15.34
CA PRO A 78 -26.03 18.56 14.63
C PRO A 78 -24.76 18.68 15.49
N ALA A 79 -24.00 17.59 15.58
CA ALA A 79 -22.74 17.55 16.35
C ALA A 79 -21.55 18.17 15.57
N GLU A 80 -21.57 18.13 14.24
CA GLU A 80 -20.43 18.56 13.41
C GLU A 80 -19.98 20.01 13.67
N PRO A 81 -20.88 21.01 13.77
CA PRO A 81 -20.48 22.37 14.09
C PRO A 81 -19.81 22.50 15.46
N LEU A 82 -20.37 21.84 16.48
CA LEU A 82 -19.81 21.82 17.84
C LEU A 82 -18.40 21.23 17.86
N LEU A 83 -18.20 20.13 17.13
CA LEU A 83 -16.90 19.48 17.03
C LEU A 83 -15.90 20.30 16.23
N ALA A 84 -16.33 21.01 15.19
CA ALA A 84 -15.47 21.90 14.42
C ALA A 84 -14.93 23.02 15.31
N THR A 85 -15.80 23.67 16.09
CA THR A 85 -15.41 24.69 17.06
C THR A 85 -14.48 24.10 18.14
N PHE A 86 -14.83 22.94 18.70
CA PHE A 86 -13.98 22.26 19.68
C PHE A 86 -12.57 21.96 19.14
N ASN A 87 -12.48 21.43 17.91
CA ASN A 87 -11.21 21.09 17.27
C ASN A 87 -10.36 22.33 16.98
N SER A 88 -10.98 23.45 16.60
CA SER A 88 -10.31 24.73 16.39
C SER A 88 -9.64 25.21 17.68
N LEU A 89 -10.37 25.15 18.80
CA LEU A 89 -9.87 25.57 20.10
C LEU A 89 -8.78 24.64 20.66
N HIS A 90 -8.88 23.31 20.45
CA HIS A 90 -7.97 22.33 21.06
C HIS A 90 -6.78 21.93 20.19
N THR A 91 -6.82 22.16 18.87
CA THR A 91 -5.67 21.88 17.97
C THR A 91 -4.50 22.81 18.25
N THR A 92 -4.77 24.04 18.68
CA THR A 92 -3.73 25.03 18.99
C THR A 92 -2.95 24.68 20.27
N GLU A 93 -3.59 24.02 21.24
CA GLU A 93 -2.97 23.77 22.55
C GLU A 93 -2.17 22.47 22.66
N ARG A 94 -2.41 21.48 21.79
CA ARG A 94 -1.68 20.20 21.85
C ARG A 94 -0.89 19.96 20.56
N LYS A 95 0.36 20.45 20.53
CA LYS A 95 1.39 19.90 19.63
C LYS A 95 1.37 18.38 19.78
N PRO A 96 1.17 17.61 18.70
CA PRO A 96 1.00 16.17 18.82
C PRO A 96 2.38 15.55 19.03
N GLU A 97 2.80 15.40 20.28
CA GLU A 97 3.83 14.43 20.60
C GLU A 97 3.22 13.03 20.49
N LYS A 98 3.52 12.38 19.37
CA LYS A 98 3.48 10.92 19.20
C LYS A 98 2.08 10.29 19.25
N ALA A 99 1.25 10.60 18.26
CA ALA A 99 0.21 9.67 17.82
C ALA A 99 0.70 8.90 16.58
N LEU A 100 1.49 7.85 16.82
CA LEU A 100 1.91 6.85 15.82
C LEU A 100 0.78 5.87 15.46
N TRP A 101 -0.46 6.32 15.37
CA TRP A 101 -1.56 5.45 14.95
C TRP A 101 -2.45 6.21 13.99
N GLN A 102 -2.22 5.90 12.72
CA GLN A 102 -2.96 6.41 11.60
C GLN A 102 -4.43 6.01 11.71
N SER A 103 -5.31 7.01 11.82
CA SER A 103 -6.62 6.94 11.17
C SER A 103 -6.89 8.27 10.48
N LYS A 104 -5.95 8.65 9.59
CA LYS A 104 -6.24 9.72 8.64
C LYS A 104 -7.16 9.13 7.59
N ARG A 105 -8.46 9.37 7.79
CA ARG A 105 -9.52 9.38 6.77
C ARG A 105 -8.93 9.47 5.37
N GLU A 106 -9.13 8.42 4.59
CA GLU A 106 -8.63 8.29 3.22
C GLU A 106 -8.92 9.58 2.44
N SER A 107 -7.88 10.37 2.26
CA SER A 107 -7.81 11.35 1.19
C SER A 107 -7.31 10.57 -0.01
N ASN A 108 -8.05 10.61 -1.12
CA ASN A 108 -7.86 9.92 -2.41
C ASN A 108 -6.49 10.16 -3.12
N LYS A 109 -5.43 10.42 -2.36
CA LYS A 109 -4.05 10.57 -2.82
C LYS A 109 -3.40 9.22 -3.13
N GLY A 110 -3.82 8.14 -2.44
CA GLY A 110 -3.34 6.78 -2.70
C GLY A 110 -3.72 6.27 -4.10
N GLU A 111 -4.97 6.44 -4.51
CA GLU A 111 -5.44 6.01 -5.84
C GLU A 111 -4.73 6.73 -6.98
N ARG A 112 -4.41 8.02 -6.81
CA ARG A 112 -3.65 8.77 -7.82
C ARG A 112 -2.23 8.24 -7.92
N ALA A 113 -1.54 8.00 -6.80
CA ALA A 113 -0.19 7.44 -6.81
C ALA A 113 -0.16 6.03 -7.46
N VAL A 114 -1.15 5.18 -7.16
CA VAL A 114 -1.27 3.85 -7.76
C VAL A 114 -1.51 3.95 -9.26
N ARG A 115 -2.38 4.85 -9.73
CA ARG A 115 -2.64 5.05 -11.16
C ARG A 115 -1.41 5.53 -11.93
N TRP A 116 -0.61 6.42 -11.34
CA TRP A 116 0.65 6.87 -11.94
C TRP A 116 1.69 5.73 -11.97
N LEU A 117 1.80 4.96 -10.89
CA LEU A 117 2.70 3.80 -10.82
C LEU A 117 2.33 2.72 -11.86
N THR A 118 1.04 2.41 -12.00
CA THR A 118 0.57 1.46 -13.02
C THR A 118 0.86 1.94 -14.43
N GLY A 119 0.74 3.26 -14.69
CA GLY A 119 1.08 3.84 -15.98
C GLY A 119 2.56 3.68 -16.32
N ILE A 120 3.46 3.94 -15.37
CA ILE A 120 4.91 3.77 -15.56
C ILE A 120 5.27 2.31 -15.85
N ILE A 121 4.68 1.37 -15.10
CA ILE A 121 4.93 -0.07 -15.29
C ILE A 121 4.47 -0.52 -16.68
N ALA A 122 3.29 -0.09 -17.12
CA ALA A 122 2.77 -0.44 -18.45
C ALA A 122 3.66 0.10 -19.58
N ILE A 123 4.15 1.34 -19.46
CA ILE A 123 5.07 1.94 -20.44
C ILE A 123 6.40 1.18 -20.46
N ALA A 124 6.96 0.84 -19.30
CA ALA A 124 8.19 0.06 -19.22
C ALA A 124 8.06 -1.32 -19.88
N ALA A 125 6.92 -1.99 -19.69
CA ALA A 125 6.62 -3.27 -20.34
C ALA A 125 6.54 -3.13 -21.87
N LEU A 126 5.88 -2.09 -22.39
CA LEU A 126 5.81 -1.84 -23.84
C LEU A 126 7.20 -1.59 -24.45
N VAL A 127 8.05 -0.82 -23.77
CA VAL A 127 9.44 -0.58 -24.21
C VAL A 127 10.25 -1.87 -24.22
N ALA A 128 10.12 -2.70 -23.17
CA ALA A 128 10.81 -3.99 -23.10
C ALA A 128 10.39 -4.94 -24.24
N VAL A 129 9.09 -5.00 -24.57
CA VAL A 129 8.57 -5.77 -25.71
C VAL A 129 9.12 -5.25 -27.04
N GLY A 130 9.20 -3.92 -27.21
CA GLY A 130 9.79 -3.30 -28.40
C GLY A 130 11.27 -3.67 -28.59
N ILE A 131 12.07 -3.58 -27.51
CA ILE A 131 13.49 -3.96 -27.53
C ILE A 131 13.66 -5.46 -27.82
N TRP A 132 12.80 -6.31 -27.24
CA TRP A 132 12.82 -7.75 -27.50
C TRP A 132 12.54 -8.06 -28.97
N TRP A 133 11.58 -7.39 -29.58
CA TRP A 133 11.28 -7.53 -31.02
C TRP A 133 12.46 -7.11 -31.90
N GLN A 134 13.16 -6.05 -31.55
CA GLN A 134 14.34 -5.61 -32.29
C GLN A 134 15.47 -6.64 -32.21
N LYS A 135 15.79 -7.13 -30.99
CA LYS A 135 16.81 -8.17 -30.78
C LYS A 135 16.46 -9.49 -31.47
N ASN A 136 15.16 -9.81 -31.58
CA ASN A 136 14.69 -11.00 -32.27
C ASN A 136 14.79 -10.90 -33.81
N ARG A 137 14.89 -9.69 -34.39
CA ARG A 137 15.12 -9.52 -35.84
C ARG A 137 16.58 -9.77 -36.23
N ASP A 138 17.54 -9.51 -35.34
CA ASP A 138 18.97 -9.74 -35.60
C ASP A 138 19.34 -11.23 -35.63
N ILE A 139 18.58 -12.10 -34.94
CA ILE A 139 18.84 -13.56 -34.90
C ILE A 139 18.56 -14.22 -36.27
N GLN A 140 17.66 -13.69 -37.09
CA GLN A 140 17.34 -14.25 -38.41
C GLN A 140 18.42 -13.96 -39.48
N GLN A 141 19.26 -12.94 -39.31
CA GLN A 141 20.36 -12.65 -40.25
C GLN A 141 21.61 -13.51 -40.02
N VAL A 142 21.84 -13.97 -38.78
CA VAL A 142 22.97 -14.84 -38.46
C VAL A 142 22.75 -16.28 -38.93
N VAL A 143 21.51 -16.76 -38.93
CA VAL A 143 21.16 -18.11 -39.42
C VAL A 143 21.23 -18.19 -40.95
N THR A 144 20.79 -17.14 -41.65
CA THR A 144 20.87 -17.08 -43.13
C THR A 144 22.31 -16.99 -43.61
N SER A 145 23.18 -16.25 -42.91
CA SER A 145 24.61 -16.12 -43.26
C SER A 145 25.42 -17.41 -43.04
N LYS A 146 25.04 -18.24 -42.06
CA LYS A 146 25.70 -19.54 -41.80
C LYS A 146 25.30 -20.63 -42.80
N SER A 147 24.12 -20.55 -43.40
CA SER A 147 23.68 -21.53 -44.41
C SER A 147 24.50 -21.43 -45.70
N SER A 148 24.85 -20.21 -46.13
CA SER A 148 25.60 -19.99 -47.39
C SER A 148 27.09 -20.35 -47.28
N GLN A 149 27.69 -20.34 -46.08
CA GLN A 149 29.07 -20.82 -45.88
C GLN A 149 29.14 -22.36 -45.82
N ASN A 150 28.10 -23.02 -45.31
CA ASN A 150 28.08 -24.48 -45.19
C ASN A 150 27.82 -25.19 -46.54
N GLU A 151 27.08 -24.58 -47.46
CA GLU A 151 26.94 -25.11 -48.83
C GLU A 151 28.22 -24.94 -49.68
N ALA A 152 29.04 -23.92 -49.41
CA ALA A 152 30.32 -23.73 -50.08
C ALA A 152 31.39 -24.73 -49.60
N LEU A 153 31.39 -25.10 -48.30
CA LEU A 153 32.34 -26.07 -47.74
C LEU A 153 32.02 -27.53 -48.13
N ALA A 154 30.74 -27.85 -48.40
CA ALA A 154 30.32 -29.20 -48.78
C ALA A 154 30.72 -29.61 -50.21
N LYS A 155 31.16 -28.66 -51.06
CA LYS A 155 31.56 -28.93 -52.45
C LYS A 155 33.06 -29.16 -52.65
N GLN A 156 33.88 -29.13 -51.60
CA GLN A 156 35.34 -29.22 -51.69
C GLN A 156 36.00 -30.30 -50.79
N THR A 157 35.26 -31.25 -50.22
CA THR A 157 35.90 -32.33 -49.44
C THR A 157 36.06 -33.60 -50.28
N ASP A 158 37.30 -33.87 -50.66
CA ASP A 158 37.77 -35.11 -51.30
C ASP A 158 37.35 -36.37 -50.50
N PRO A 159 36.99 -37.48 -51.17
CA PRO A 159 36.48 -38.70 -50.53
C PRO A 159 37.56 -39.53 -49.80
N ASP A 160 38.83 -39.15 -49.86
CA ASP A 160 39.95 -40.02 -49.44
C ASP A 160 40.23 -40.03 -47.92
N LEU A 161 39.60 -39.14 -47.15
CA LEU A 161 39.84 -39.02 -45.70
C LEU A 161 38.99 -39.96 -44.83
N ARG A 162 38.08 -40.77 -45.40
CA ARG A 162 37.17 -41.63 -44.62
C ARG A 162 37.60 -43.08 -44.45
N LEU A 163 38.51 -43.60 -45.27
CA LEU A 163 38.90 -45.02 -45.20
C LEU A 163 39.99 -45.33 -44.16
N THR A 164 40.83 -44.36 -43.81
CA THR A 164 41.95 -44.56 -42.88
C THR A 164 41.51 -44.61 -41.41
N ASP A 165 40.40 -43.96 -41.08
CA ASP A 165 39.94 -43.82 -39.68
C ASP A 165 39.18 -45.05 -39.17
N LEU A 166 38.45 -45.75 -40.06
CA LEU A 166 37.73 -46.98 -39.70
C LEU A 166 38.66 -48.16 -39.43
N SER A 167 39.75 -48.28 -40.21
CA SER A 167 40.76 -49.33 -40.01
C SER A 167 41.49 -49.18 -38.67
N LYS A 168 41.71 -47.95 -38.21
CA LYS A 168 42.41 -47.66 -36.95
C LYS A 168 41.55 -47.95 -35.72
N MET A 169 40.24 -47.73 -35.81
CA MET A 169 39.31 -48.12 -34.74
C MET A 169 39.12 -49.63 -34.66
N GLN A 170 39.05 -50.35 -35.78
CA GLN A 170 38.85 -51.80 -35.78
C GLN A 170 40.05 -52.59 -35.23
N ALA A 171 41.28 -52.06 -35.38
CA ALA A 171 42.49 -52.62 -34.79
C ALA A 171 42.55 -52.48 -33.26
N MET A 172 41.85 -51.51 -32.66
CA MET A 172 41.88 -51.25 -31.21
C MET A 172 40.94 -52.15 -30.41
N PHE A 173 39.94 -52.76 -31.04
CA PHE A 173 38.96 -53.64 -30.37
C PHE A 173 39.28 -55.14 -30.47
N SER A 174 40.36 -55.54 -31.17
CA SER A 174 40.67 -56.94 -31.46
C SER A 174 41.78 -57.57 -30.59
N SER A 175 42.33 -56.86 -29.60
CA SER A 175 43.50 -57.30 -28.83
C SER A 175 43.24 -57.78 -27.40
N ASN A 176 41.99 -58.04 -26.99
CA ASN A 176 41.73 -58.60 -25.65
C ASN A 176 40.55 -59.58 -25.63
N SER A 177 40.79 -60.78 -26.16
CA SER A 177 39.96 -61.97 -25.95
C SER A 177 40.83 -63.22 -25.78
N SER A 178 41.69 -63.21 -24.76
CA SER A 178 42.32 -64.42 -24.23
C SER A 178 41.34 -65.15 -23.29
N THR A 179 40.60 -66.09 -23.89
CA THR A 179 40.32 -67.44 -23.36
C THR A 179 40.31 -67.64 -21.84
N GLY A 180 39.11 -67.76 -21.28
CA GLY A 180 38.88 -68.47 -20.02
C GLY A 180 37.80 -69.54 -20.20
N GLN A 181 38.17 -70.83 -20.05
CA GLN A 181 37.36 -72.03 -19.77
C GLN A 181 38.17 -73.28 -20.21
N LEU A 182 38.32 -74.40 -19.51
CA LEU A 182 37.71 -75.05 -18.34
C LEU A 182 38.73 -76.03 -17.72
N THR A 183 38.65 -76.33 -16.43
CA THR A 183 38.39 -77.70 -15.92
C THR A 183 38.24 -77.72 -14.39
N PRO A 184 37.46 -78.68 -13.83
CA PRO A 184 37.02 -78.70 -12.43
C PRO A 184 37.85 -79.69 -11.58
N LEU A 185 37.68 -79.66 -10.25
CA LEU A 185 37.80 -80.73 -9.23
C LEU A 185 37.96 -80.06 -7.84
N GLU A 186 37.06 -80.29 -6.88
CA GLU A 186 37.13 -81.34 -5.82
C GLU A 186 37.43 -80.65 -4.47
N LYS A 187 36.42 -80.40 -3.61
CA LYS A 187 35.90 -81.22 -2.49
C LYS A 187 36.65 -80.98 -1.15
N GLN A 188 35.84 -80.82 -0.10
CA GLN A 188 36.17 -80.90 1.35
C GLN A 188 37.06 -79.78 1.91
N GLY A 189 36.78 -79.20 3.08
CA GLY A 189 35.96 -79.63 4.21
C GLY A 189 36.72 -79.27 5.49
N GLY A 190 36.02 -78.84 6.53
CA GLY A 190 36.58 -78.55 7.85
C GLY A 190 36.08 -77.24 8.42
#